data_AF-A0A940A8S4-F1
#
_entry.id   AF-A0A940A8S4-F1
#
_cell.length_a   1.000
_cell.length_b   1.000
_cell.length_c   1.000
_cell.angle_alpha   90.00
_cell.angle_beta   90.00
_cell.angle_gamma   90.00
#
_symmetry.space_group_name_H-M   'P 1'
#
loop_
_entity.id
_entity.type
_entity.pdbx_description
1 polymer ?
#
loop_
_entity_poly.entity_id
_entity_poly.type
_entity_poly.pdbx_seq_one_letter_code
_entity_poly.pdbx_strand_id
1 'polypeptide(L)' 'MCAFCGLTLHAQNKSWTADNGNGTFTNPLFYDEFSDPDILRVGDDYYLAGTTMHTVPGLVILHSKDLVNW' A
#
# COMPACT_ATOMS: atom_id res chain seq x y z
N MET A 1 -44.27 -8.94 -9.72
CA MET A 1 -43.69 -8.74 -8.39
C MET A 1 -42.42 -9.55 -8.30
N CYS A 2 -41.32 -8.89 -7.91
CA CYS A 2 -40.02 -9.41 -7.46
C CYS A 2 -39.30 -10.53 -8.24
N ALA A 3 -38.19 -10.17 -8.88
CA ALA A 3 -36.89 -10.81 -8.60
C ALA A 3 -35.76 -9.89 -9.09
N PHE A 4 -35.43 -8.88 -8.27
CA PHE A 4 -34.11 -8.25 -8.32
C PHE A 4 -33.09 -9.27 -7.82
N CYS A 5 -32.12 -9.63 -8.66
CA CYS A 5 -30.78 -9.97 -8.19
C CYS A 5 -29.80 -9.63 -9.31
N GLY A 6 -29.59 -8.32 -9.51
CA GLY A 6 -28.45 -7.84 -10.28
C GLY A 6 -27.19 -8.10 -9.46
N LEU A 7 -26.46 -9.16 -9.76
CA LEU A 7 -25.03 -9.18 -9.44
C LEU A 7 -24.36 -8.18 -10.37
N THR A 8 -24.26 -6.93 -9.92
CA THR A 8 -23.27 -6.00 -10.47
C THR A 8 -21.90 -6.56 -10.13
N LEU A 9 -21.27 -7.22 -11.11
CA LEU A 9 -19.85 -7.53 -11.09
C LEU A 9 -19.11 -6.18 -11.05
N HIS A 10 -18.72 -5.73 -9.86
CA HIS A 10 -17.82 -4.60 -9.76
C HIS A 10 -16.46 -5.09 -10.24
N ALA A 11 -16.09 -4.79 -11.48
CA ALA A 11 -14.72 -4.93 -11.94
C ALA A 11 -13.85 -4.07 -11.00
N GLN A 12 -13.16 -4.72 -10.06
CA GLN A 12 -12.16 -4.06 -9.23
C GLN A 12 -11.09 -3.52 -10.16
N ASN A 13 -10.97 -2.19 -10.25
CA ASN A 13 -9.80 -1.56 -10.87
C ASN A 13 -8.58 -2.06 -10.10
N LYS A 14 -7.81 -2.96 -10.69
CA LYS A 14 -6.64 -3.54 -10.04
C LYS A 14 -5.54 -2.48 -10.00
N SER A 15 -5.45 -1.75 -8.89
CA SER A 15 -4.30 -0.92 -8.57
C SER A 15 -3.06 -1.81 -8.37
N TRP A 16 -1.88 -1.22 -8.49
CA TRP A 16 -0.64 -1.92 -8.18
C TRP A 16 -0.66 -2.46 -6.74
N THR A 17 -0.21 -3.69 -6.58
CA THR A 17 0.11 -4.29 -5.28
C THR A 17 1.38 -5.11 -5.44
N ALA A 18 2.31 -4.96 -4.50
CA ALA A 18 3.55 -5.72 -4.48
C ALA A 18 3.38 -7.14 -3.94
N ASP A 19 2.31 -7.40 -3.18
CA ASP A 19 2.00 -8.72 -2.62
C ASP A 19 1.38 -9.63 -3.69
N ASN A 20 2.04 -10.76 -3.96
CA ASN A 20 1.58 -11.77 -4.91
C ASN A 20 0.53 -12.73 -4.31
N GLY A 21 0.24 -12.65 -3.00
CA GLY A 21 -0.72 -13.50 -2.28
C GLY A 21 -0.27 -14.95 -2.09
N ASN A 22 1.01 -15.26 -2.38
CA ASN A 22 1.60 -16.60 -2.32
C ASN A 22 2.85 -16.66 -1.42
N GLY A 23 3.04 -15.67 -0.55
CA GLY A 23 4.21 -15.54 0.31
C GLY A 23 5.45 -14.99 -0.40
N THR A 24 5.31 -14.50 -1.64
CA THR A 24 6.35 -13.77 -2.35
C THR A 24 5.89 -12.35 -2.66
N PHE A 25 6.84 -11.46 -2.96
CA PHE A 25 6.55 -10.08 -3.37
C PHE A 25 7.25 -9.76 -4.69
N THR A 26 6.74 -8.75 -5.40
CA THR A 26 7.30 -8.26 -6.65
C THR A 26 7.72 -6.80 -6.48
N ASN A 27 8.98 -6.49 -6.80
CA ASN A 27 9.44 -5.10 -6.87
C ASN A 27 8.88 -4.39 -8.12
N PRO A 28 8.60 -3.08 -8.04
CA PRO A 28 8.81 -2.18 -6.89
C PRO A 28 7.69 -2.23 -5.84
N LEU A 29 8.02 -1.97 -4.56
CA LEU A 29 7.00 -1.94 -3.49
C LEU A 29 5.97 -0.83 -3.67
N PHE A 30 6.42 0.36 -4.07
CA PHE A 30 5.58 1.53 -4.32
C PHE A 30 5.50 1.83 -5.81
N TYR A 31 4.31 2.18 -6.29
CA TYR A 31 4.08 2.73 -7.63
C TYR A 31 3.65 4.20 -7.53
N ASP A 32 4.30 4.92 -6.63
CA ASP A 32 4.04 6.32 -6.32
C ASP A 32 5.37 7.04 -6.00
N GLU A 33 5.33 8.36 -5.89
CA GLU A 33 6.48 9.18 -5.52
C GLU A 33 6.80 9.01 -4.02
N PHE A 34 7.69 8.06 -3.72
CA PHE A 34 8.19 7.84 -2.37
C PHE A 34 9.72 7.89 -2.35
N SER A 35 10.26 9.09 -2.15
CA SER A 35 11.71 9.33 -2.14
C SER A 35 12.29 9.30 -0.72
N ASP A 36 13.55 8.89 -0.63
CA ASP A 36 14.35 8.82 0.61
C ASP A 36 13.71 8.00 1.75
N PRO A 37 13.38 6.70 1.53
CA PRO A 37 12.77 5.88 2.58
C PRO A 37 13.74 5.64 3.74
N ASP A 38 13.36 6.07 4.94
CA ASP A 38 14.03 5.73 6.20
C ASP A 38 13.11 4.82 7.03
N ILE A 39 13.64 3.68 7.51
CA ILE A 39 12.86 2.59 8.09
C ILE A 39 13.34 2.28 9.50
N LEU A 40 12.38 2.13 10.43
CA LEU A 40 12.63 1.61 11.77
C LEU A 40 11.62 0.51 12.14
N ARG A 41 11.99 -0.34 13.10
CA ARG A 41 11.14 -1.39 13.66
C ARG A 41 10.96 -1.20 15.17
N VAL A 42 9.72 -1.31 15.65
CA VAL A 42 9.38 -1.31 17.08
C VAL A 42 8.52 -2.54 17.36
N GLY A 43 9.07 -3.53 18.07
CA GLY A 43 8.35 -4.79 18.31
C GLY A 43 8.08 -5.54 17.00
N ASP A 44 6.80 -5.74 16.67
CA ASP A 44 6.37 -6.42 15.43
C ASP A 44 5.92 -5.44 14.34
N ASP A 45 6.10 -4.14 14.57
CA ASP A 45 5.65 -3.07 13.70
C ASP A 45 6.84 -2.37 13.01
N TYR A 46 6.67 -2.09 11.72
CA TYR A 46 7.61 -1.33 10.90
C TYR A 46 7.02 0.03 10.57
N TYR A 47 7.87 1.06 10.67
CA TYR A 47 7.53 2.42 10.28
C TYR A 47 8.49 2.89 9.21
N LEU A 48 7.96 3.59 8.22
CA LEU A 48 8.74 4.08 7.10
C LEU A 48 8.40 5.55 6.84
N ALA A 49 9.41 6.41 6.93
CA ALA A 49 9.29 7.83 6.69
C ALA A 49 9.77 8.16 5.26
N GLY A 50 9.07 9.09 4.60
CA GLY A 50 9.44 9.55 3.26
C GLY A 50 9.29 11.04 3.06
N THR A 51 10.13 11.56 2.16
CA THR A 51 10.18 12.98 1.80
C THR A 51 9.04 13.33 0.85
N THR A 52 8.24 14.34 1.21
CA THR A 52 7.14 14.86 0.34
C THR A 52 7.51 16.16 -0.39
N MET A 53 8.79 16.55 -0.35
CA MET A 53 9.34 17.76 -0.96
C MET A 53 8.57 19.03 -0.56
N HIS A 54 7.78 19.59 -1.49
CA HIS A 54 7.00 20.82 -1.30
C HIS A 54 5.55 20.56 -0.92
N THR A 55 5.14 19.29 -0.80
CA THR A 55 3.77 18.91 -0.48
C THR A 55 3.53 19.02 1.01
N VAL A 56 2.33 19.46 1.40
CA VAL A 56 1.90 19.56 2.79
C VAL A 56 0.81 18.50 3.01
N PRO A 57 0.95 17.61 4.02
CA PRO A 57 1.94 17.60 5.09
C PRO A 57 3.37 17.22 4.64
N GLY A 58 4.37 17.83 5.29
CA GLY A 58 5.79 17.80 4.87
C GLY A 58 6.56 16.51 5.12
N LEU A 59 5.92 15.50 5.73
CA LEU A 59 6.50 14.17 5.94
C LEU A 59 5.37 13.15 5.99
N VAL A 60 5.54 12.04 5.29
CA VAL A 60 4.63 10.88 5.36
C VAL A 60 5.27 9.79 6.19
N ILE A 61 4.46 9.18 7.06
CA ILE A 61 4.85 8.02 7.87
C ILE A 61 3.90 6.88 7.52
N LEU A 62 4.46 5.78 7.02
CA LEU A 62 3.75 4.54 6.70
C LEU A 62 3.96 3.51 7.82
N HIS A 63 3.04 2.55 7.92
CA HIS A 63 3.06 1.52 8.95
C HIS A 63 2.77 0.15 8.33
N SER A 64 3.64 -0.82 8.62
CA SER A 64 3.54 -2.19 8.10
C SER A 64 3.86 -3.22 9.17
N LYS A 65 3.41 -4.46 8.97
CA LYS A 65 3.83 -5.63 9.78
C LYS A 65 4.66 -6.64 8.98
N ASP A 66 4.72 -6.50 7.66
CA ASP A 66 5.28 -7.50 6.75
C ASP A 66 6.29 -6.93 5.74
N LEU A 67 6.59 -5.63 5.79
CA LEU A 67 7.52 -4.92 4.90
C LEU A 67 7.07 -4.86 3.42
N VAL A 68 5.87 -5.34 3.09
CA VAL A 68 5.35 -5.37 1.72
C VAL A 68 4.09 -4.52 1.60
N ASN A 69 3.19 -4.67 2.57
CA ASN A 69 1.95 -3.91 2.69
C ASN A 69 2.20 -2.74 3.64
N TRP A 70 2.48 -1.56 3.08
CA TRP A 70 2.82 -0.32 3.78
C TRP A 70 1.67 0.66 3.86
#